data_AF-A0A2H3IUM9-F1
#
_entry.id   AF-A0A2H3IUM9-F1
#
_cell.length_a   1.000
_cell.length_b   1.000
_cell.length_c   1.000
_cell.angle_alpha   90.00
_cell.angle_beta   90.00
_cell.angle_gamma   90.00
#
_symmetry.space_group_name_H-M   'P 1'
#
loop_
_entity.id
_entity.type
_entity.pdbx_description
1 polymer ?
#
loop_
_entity_poly.entity_id
_entity_poly.type
_entity_poly.pdbx_seq_one_letter_code
_entity_poly.pdbx_strand_id
1 'polypeptide(L)'
;MKGKGRATDDAPKPKQAIPKRKSKNAPVEMNSKRPVPRRKLEVEEPKVVPRDPRFLPLVGEFSSKRFQAQYGFLSEMHTEEMKTLRDNLKRARKLLAHSPGALRAEREREVQRLERAYKRAESVVNRDRREKIDQDALERAAREEKEKRKAGKGSWFMKKSDKKELLLKAKFDALAASGGQAAVRKAIEKKQKKESQKEKKRRPFAPGQPAGAGGGAPRKRAHGAPGGDGGRSGKRRRVG
;
A
#
# COMPACT_ATOMS: atom_id res chain seq x y z
N MET A 1 1.96 33.75 57.39
CA MET A 1 1.35 35.07 57.16
C MET A 1 -0.14 34.89 56.89
N LYS A 2 -0.98 35.56 57.68
CA LYS A 2 -2.45 35.55 57.62
C LYS A 2 -2.94 36.20 56.33
N GLY A 3 -3.58 35.43 55.45
CA GLY A 3 -4.44 35.96 54.39
C GLY A 3 -5.90 35.88 54.86
N LYS A 4 -6.39 36.95 55.49
CA LYS A 4 -7.80 37.14 55.86
C LYS A 4 -8.65 37.07 54.59
N GLY A 5 -9.46 36.02 54.45
CA GLY A 5 -10.58 36.02 53.51
C GLY A 5 -11.61 37.04 53.98
N ARG A 6 -11.70 38.17 53.27
CA ARG A 6 -12.82 39.10 53.42
C ARG A 6 -13.98 38.53 52.62
N ALA A 7 -14.84 37.78 53.29
CA ALA A 7 -16.16 37.47 52.77
C ALA A 7 -16.91 38.79 52.58
N THR A 8 -17.11 39.19 51.33
CA THR A 8 -18.10 40.23 51.00
C THR A 8 -19.43 39.51 50.87
N ASP A 9 -20.19 39.54 51.96
CA ASP A 9 -21.61 39.23 52.01
C ASP A 9 -22.40 40.28 51.21
N ASP A 10 -22.25 40.27 49.88
CA ASP A 10 -23.17 40.98 48.98
C ASP A 10 -24.19 39.97 48.47
N ALA A 11 -25.15 39.65 49.32
CA ALA A 11 -26.32 38.88 48.94
C ALA A 11 -26.97 39.57 47.71
N PRO A 12 -27.32 38.83 46.64
CA PRO A 12 -27.91 39.41 45.46
C PRO A 12 -29.23 40.08 45.85
N LYS A 13 -29.28 41.42 45.75
CA LYS A 13 -30.51 42.19 45.98
C LYS A 13 -31.63 41.55 45.16
N PRO A 14 -32.82 41.28 45.75
CA PRO A 14 -33.89 40.60 45.05
C PRO A 14 -34.23 41.38 43.78
N LYS A 15 -34.16 40.69 42.64
CA LYS A 15 -34.58 41.28 41.36
C LYS A 15 -36.08 41.56 41.47
N GLN A 16 -36.44 42.84 41.57
CA GLN A 16 -37.83 43.29 41.50
C GLN A 16 -38.46 42.67 40.25
N ALA A 17 -39.48 41.84 40.44
CA ALA A 17 -40.18 41.19 39.34
C ALA A 17 -40.85 42.26 38.49
N ILE A 18 -40.52 42.32 37.20
CA ILE A 18 -41.16 43.27 36.27
C ILE A 18 -42.63 42.88 36.17
N PRO A 19 -43.59 43.79 36.43
CA PRO A 19 -45.01 43.47 36.32
C PRO A 19 -45.33 43.02 34.89
N LYS A 20 -46.00 41.88 34.78
CA LYS A 20 -46.49 41.35 33.49
C LYS A 20 -47.64 42.24 33.00
N ARG A 21 -47.76 42.39 31.68
CA ARG A 21 -48.87 43.14 31.07
C ARG A 21 -50.20 42.45 31.42
N LYS A 22 -51.25 43.24 31.72
CA LYS A 22 -52.59 42.71 32.00
C LYS A 22 -53.24 42.06 30.76
N SER A 23 -52.93 42.55 29.57
CA SER A 23 -53.32 41.96 28.27
C SER A 23 -52.26 42.26 27.22
N LYS A 24 -52.26 41.55 26.08
CA LYS A 24 -51.25 41.70 25.02
C LYS A 24 -51.17 43.12 24.46
N ASN A 25 -52.31 43.82 24.42
CA ASN A 25 -52.43 45.15 23.81
C ASN A 25 -52.36 46.28 24.85
N ALA A 26 -52.17 45.97 26.13
CA ALA A 26 -52.03 46.99 27.16
C ALA A 26 -50.59 47.54 27.18
N PRO A 27 -50.38 48.87 27.29
CA PRO A 27 -49.06 49.43 27.51
C PRO A 27 -48.54 49.03 28.90
N VAL A 28 -47.22 48.92 29.03
CA VAL A 28 -46.55 48.70 30.32
C VAL A 28 -45.41 49.69 30.47
N GLU A 29 -45.37 50.31 31.64
CA GLU A 29 -44.33 51.24 32.03
C GLU A 29 -42.99 50.51 32.18
N MET A 30 -41.95 51.09 31.59
CA MET A 30 -40.58 50.60 31.69
C MET A 30 -39.68 51.70 32.25
N ASN A 31 -38.74 51.32 33.12
CA ASN A 31 -37.80 52.29 33.69
C ASN A 31 -36.87 52.83 32.60
N SER A 32 -36.71 54.16 32.54
CA SER A 32 -35.81 54.87 31.62
C SER A 32 -34.35 54.45 31.76
N LYS A 33 -33.96 53.85 32.90
CA LYS A 33 -32.60 53.33 33.14
C LYS A 33 -32.32 51.97 32.51
N ARG A 34 -33.28 51.33 31.84
CA ARG A 34 -33.08 50.01 31.22
C ARG A 34 -32.25 50.15 29.93
N PRO A 35 -31.04 49.57 29.83
CA PRO A 35 -30.21 49.68 28.64
C PRO A 35 -30.76 48.84 27.47
N VAL A 36 -30.60 49.34 26.24
CA VAL A 36 -30.96 48.63 25.00
C VAL A 36 -29.89 47.57 24.67
N PRO A 37 -30.27 46.31 24.36
CA PRO A 37 -29.29 45.29 23.99
C PRO A 37 -28.68 45.57 22.60
N ARG A 38 -27.35 45.50 22.48
CA ARG A 38 -26.56 45.82 21.26
C ARG A 38 -26.13 44.59 20.44
N ARG A 39 -26.81 43.45 20.55
CA ARG A 39 -26.37 42.22 19.85
C ARG A 39 -26.69 42.32 18.35
N LYS A 40 -25.66 42.22 17.50
CA LYS A 40 -25.82 41.97 16.06
C LYS A 40 -26.25 40.51 15.88
N LEU A 41 -27.21 40.25 14.99
CA LEU A 41 -27.51 38.90 14.51
C LEU A 41 -26.26 38.36 13.82
N GLU A 42 -25.64 37.32 14.38
CA GLU A 42 -24.57 36.57 13.71
C GLU A 42 -25.18 35.89 12.48
N VAL A 43 -25.02 36.50 11.31
CA VAL A 43 -25.22 35.82 10.03
C VAL A 43 -23.89 35.10 9.76
N GLU A 44 -23.88 33.78 9.92
CA GLU A 44 -22.73 32.97 9.57
C GLU A 44 -22.49 33.04 8.05
N GLU A 45 -21.54 33.86 7.63
CA GLU A 45 -21.10 33.85 6.23
C GLU A 45 -20.36 32.53 5.94
N PRO A 46 -20.69 31.83 4.84
CA PRO A 46 -20.01 30.59 4.50
C PRO A 46 -18.54 30.90 4.20
N LYS A 47 -17.64 30.47 5.09
CA LYS A 47 -16.19 30.60 4.90
C LYS A 47 -15.79 29.92 3.59
N VAL A 48 -15.21 30.68 2.66
CA VAL A 48 -14.67 30.16 1.42
C VAL A 48 -13.40 29.37 1.72
N VAL A 49 -13.50 28.05 1.76
CA VAL A 49 -12.34 27.16 1.86
C VAL A 49 -11.67 27.09 0.48
N PRO A 50 -10.37 27.41 0.34
CA PRO A 50 -9.66 27.20 -0.92
C PRO A 50 -9.65 25.71 -1.25
N ARG A 51 -10.27 25.34 -2.38
CA ARG A 51 -10.34 23.95 -2.83
C ARG A 51 -9.42 23.76 -4.04
N ASP A 52 -8.50 22.81 -3.93
CA ASP A 52 -7.67 22.39 -5.06
C ASP A 52 -8.52 21.56 -6.03
N PRO A 53 -8.61 21.95 -7.32
CA PRO A 53 -9.42 21.25 -8.30
C PRO A 53 -9.09 19.77 -8.40
N ARG A 54 -7.84 19.37 -8.17
CA ARG A 54 -7.41 17.96 -8.23
C ARG A 54 -8.09 17.07 -7.19
N PHE A 55 -8.51 17.66 -6.07
CA PHE A 55 -9.12 16.96 -4.95
C PHE A 55 -10.60 17.30 -4.78
N LEU A 56 -11.20 17.98 -5.77
CA LEU A 56 -12.64 18.22 -5.77
C LEU A 56 -13.40 16.92 -6.07
N PRO A 57 -14.49 16.63 -5.33
CA PRO A 57 -15.39 15.52 -5.67
C PRO A 57 -15.96 15.58 -7.09
N LEU A 58 -15.98 16.78 -7.69
CA LEU A 58 -16.46 17.02 -9.04
C LEU A 58 -15.53 16.44 -10.14
N VAL A 59 -14.24 16.23 -9.85
CA VAL A 59 -13.24 15.80 -10.84
C VAL A 59 -13.26 14.29 -11.10
N GLY A 60 -14.12 13.54 -10.38
CA GLY A 60 -14.37 12.12 -10.61
C GLY A 60 -13.30 11.20 -10.02
N GLU A 61 -13.49 9.89 -10.18
CA GLU A 61 -12.61 8.86 -9.63
C GLU A 61 -11.50 8.45 -10.61
N PHE A 62 -10.41 7.89 -10.06
CA PHE A 62 -9.31 7.35 -10.86
C PHE A 62 -9.77 6.20 -11.75
N SER A 63 -9.62 6.37 -13.06
CA SER A 63 -9.86 5.33 -14.05
C SER A 63 -8.54 4.80 -14.60
N SER A 64 -8.18 3.57 -14.25
CA SER A 64 -6.96 2.90 -14.74
C SER A 64 -6.88 2.88 -16.27
N LYS A 65 -8.01 2.67 -16.95
CA LYS A 65 -8.08 2.64 -18.41
C LYS A 65 -7.74 4.00 -19.04
N ARG A 66 -8.31 5.10 -18.50
CA ARG A 66 -8.02 6.45 -18.98
C ARG A 66 -6.58 6.83 -18.70
N PHE A 67 -6.08 6.50 -17.51
CA PHE A 67 -4.69 6.74 -17.14
C PHE A 67 -3.72 6.07 -18.12
N GLN A 68 -3.92 4.79 -18.43
CA GLN A 68 -3.05 4.09 -19.38
C GLN A 68 -3.14 4.66 -20.80
N ALA A 69 -4.32 5.09 -21.24
CA ALA A 69 -4.49 5.73 -22.54
C ALA A 69 -3.79 7.10 -22.62
N GLN A 70 -3.88 7.91 -21.57
CA GLN A 70 -3.30 9.25 -21.52
C GLN A 70 -1.80 9.24 -21.22
N TYR A 71 -1.33 8.29 -20.42
CA TYR A 71 0.04 8.19 -19.92
C TYR A 71 0.77 6.94 -20.43
N GLY A 72 0.44 6.47 -21.64
CA GLY A 72 1.06 5.28 -22.23
C GLY A 72 2.58 5.38 -22.37
N PHE A 73 3.10 6.60 -22.56
CA PHE A 73 4.54 6.90 -22.68
C PHE A 73 5.35 6.55 -21.42
N LEU A 74 4.72 6.48 -20.24
CA LEU A 74 5.41 6.12 -19.00
C LEU A 74 6.04 4.74 -19.08
N SER A 75 5.37 3.80 -19.76
CA SER A 75 5.89 2.44 -19.91
C SER A 75 7.20 2.41 -20.72
N GLU A 76 7.29 3.23 -21.76
CA GLU A 76 8.48 3.38 -22.58
C GLU A 76 9.61 4.05 -21.77
N MET A 77 9.30 5.15 -21.09
CA MET A 77 10.25 5.84 -20.20
C MET A 77 10.83 4.93 -19.12
N HIS A 78 10.01 4.10 -18.47
CA HIS A 78 10.48 3.15 -17.47
C HIS A 78 11.45 2.12 -18.07
N THR A 79 11.20 1.68 -19.31
CA THR A 79 12.13 0.75 -19.98
C THR A 79 13.45 1.41 -20.34
N GLU A 80 13.42 2.68 -20.74
CA GLU A 80 14.61 3.48 -21.03
C GLU A 80 15.42 3.73 -19.75
N GLU A 81 14.78 4.15 -18.67
CA GLU A 81 15.41 4.32 -17.36
C GLU A 81 16.07 3.02 -16.87
N MET A 82 15.40 1.87 -17.04
CA MET A 82 15.98 0.58 -16.69
C MET A 82 17.24 0.27 -17.52
N LYS A 83 17.25 0.61 -18.81
CA LYS A 83 18.42 0.43 -19.70
C LYS A 83 19.57 1.34 -19.27
N THR A 84 19.32 2.63 -19.01
CA THR A 84 20.35 3.57 -18.58
C THR A 84 20.95 3.17 -17.23
N LEU A 85 20.12 2.76 -16.26
CA LEU A 85 20.59 2.22 -14.98
C LEU A 85 21.43 0.97 -15.14
N ARG A 86 21.07 0.08 -16.07
CA ARG A 86 21.86 -1.13 -16.38
C ARG A 86 23.25 -0.77 -16.88
N ASP A 87 23.35 0.21 -17.78
CA ASP A 87 24.63 0.61 -18.36
C ASP A 87 25.49 1.39 -17.37
N ASN A 88 24.89 2.26 -16.55
CA ASN A 88 25.56 2.93 -15.45
C ASN A 88 26.11 1.92 -14.44
N LEU A 89 25.32 0.90 -14.09
CA LEU A 89 25.75 -0.17 -13.19
C LEU A 89 26.91 -0.98 -13.78
N LYS A 90 26.90 -1.30 -15.08
CA LYS A 90 28.04 -1.94 -15.75
C LYS A 90 29.30 -1.06 -15.67
N ARG A 91 29.18 0.24 -15.94
CA ARG A 91 30.29 1.21 -15.85
C ARG A 91 30.83 1.30 -14.42
N ALA A 92 29.95 1.44 -13.43
CA ALA A 92 30.32 1.53 -12.02
C ALA A 92 31.04 0.26 -11.53
N ARG A 93 30.59 -0.93 -11.95
CA ARG A 93 31.28 -2.21 -11.64
C ARG A 93 32.67 -2.28 -12.27
N LYS A 94 32.84 -1.81 -13.50
CA LYS A 94 34.17 -1.72 -14.15
C LYS A 94 35.07 -0.75 -13.36
N LEU A 95 34.56 0.42 -13.00
CA LEU A 95 35.32 1.41 -12.23
C LEU A 95 35.70 0.89 -10.84
N LEU A 96 34.83 0.13 -10.18
CA LEU A 96 35.11 -0.50 -8.90
C LEU A 96 36.26 -1.54 -9.00
N ALA A 97 36.27 -2.33 -10.08
CA ALA A 97 37.30 -3.35 -10.27
C ALA A 97 38.72 -2.74 -10.43
N HIS A 98 38.81 -1.53 -11.01
CA HIS A 98 40.09 -0.85 -11.29
C HIS A 98 40.36 0.31 -10.32
N SER A 99 39.66 0.39 -9.19
CA SER A 99 39.80 1.51 -8.26
C SER A 99 40.97 1.35 -7.29
N PRO A 100 41.74 2.41 -7.02
CA PRO A 100 42.69 2.41 -5.91
C PRO A 100 41.96 2.23 -4.57
N GLY A 101 42.62 1.62 -3.59
CA GLY A 101 42.01 1.23 -2.31
C GLY A 101 41.27 2.35 -1.58
N ALA A 102 41.81 3.58 -1.63
CA ALA A 102 41.20 4.76 -0.98
C ALA A 102 39.80 5.11 -1.51
N LEU A 103 39.56 4.95 -2.83
CA LEU A 103 38.28 5.28 -3.46
C LEU A 103 37.31 4.09 -3.54
N ARG A 104 37.76 2.91 -3.10
CA ARG A 104 37.00 1.68 -3.24
C ARG A 104 35.69 1.72 -2.46
N ALA A 105 35.73 2.19 -1.21
CA ALA A 105 34.54 2.25 -0.35
C ALA A 105 33.43 3.13 -0.93
N GLU A 106 33.78 4.27 -1.53
CA GLU A 106 32.81 5.16 -2.18
C GLU A 106 32.21 4.51 -3.44
N ARG A 107 33.04 3.89 -4.27
CA ARG A 107 32.58 3.19 -5.48
C ARG A 107 31.71 1.97 -5.14
N GLU A 108 32.00 1.25 -4.06
CA GLU A 108 31.14 0.15 -3.58
C GLU A 108 29.76 0.66 -3.16
N ARG A 109 29.70 1.80 -2.45
CA ARG A 109 28.42 2.43 -2.07
C ARG A 109 27.62 2.85 -3.30
N GLU A 110 28.27 3.42 -4.31
CA GLU A 110 27.61 3.84 -5.55
C GLU A 110 27.10 2.62 -6.34
N VAL A 111 27.87 1.54 -6.45
CA VAL A 111 27.42 0.28 -7.07
C VAL A 111 26.20 -0.27 -6.32
N GLN A 112 26.21 -0.31 -4.99
CA GLN A 112 25.07 -0.77 -4.21
C GLN A 112 23.82 0.11 -4.41
N ARG A 113 24.00 1.44 -4.52
CA ARG A 113 22.92 2.39 -4.82
C ARG A 113 22.31 2.11 -6.19
N LEU A 114 23.15 1.96 -7.21
CA LEU A 114 22.71 1.65 -8.58
C LEU A 114 22.04 0.28 -8.67
N GLU A 115 22.53 -0.73 -7.95
CA GLU A 115 21.89 -2.04 -7.88
C GLU A 115 20.48 -1.98 -7.27
N ARG A 116 20.30 -1.20 -6.20
CA ARG A 116 18.97 -0.97 -5.60
C ARG A 116 18.06 -0.20 -6.55
N ALA A 117 18.57 0.82 -7.23
CA ALA A 117 17.81 1.58 -8.23
C ALA A 117 17.38 0.68 -9.40
N TYR A 118 18.31 -0.11 -9.96
CA TYR A 118 18.03 -1.05 -11.04
C TYR A 118 16.97 -2.08 -10.66
N LYS A 119 17.04 -2.68 -9.46
CA LYS A 119 16.01 -3.61 -8.96
C LYS A 119 14.63 -2.97 -8.85
N ARG A 120 14.56 -1.70 -8.45
CA ARG A 120 13.30 -0.94 -8.40
C ARG A 120 12.75 -0.72 -9.81
N ALA A 121 13.58 -0.25 -10.73
CA ALA A 121 13.17 -0.04 -12.13
C ALA A 121 12.72 -1.36 -12.80
N GLU A 122 13.44 -2.46 -12.59
CA GLU A 122 13.06 -3.79 -13.07
C GLU A 122 11.69 -4.22 -12.50
N SER A 123 11.42 -3.93 -11.22
CA SER A 123 10.11 -4.23 -10.64
C SER A 123 8.98 -3.40 -11.27
N VAL A 124 9.22 -2.14 -11.60
CA VAL A 124 8.25 -1.24 -12.24
C VAL A 124 7.95 -1.74 -13.67
N VAL A 125 8.97 -1.97 -14.48
CA VAL A 125 8.80 -2.49 -15.86
C VAL A 125 8.08 -3.84 -15.86
N ASN A 126 8.42 -4.73 -14.92
CA ASN A 126 7.74 -6.02 -14.79
C ASN A 126 6.27 -5.87 -14.36
N ARG A 127 5.93 -4.85 -13.56
CA ARG A 127 4.55 -4.54 -13.20
C ARG A 127 3.79 -4.03 -14.40
N ASP A 128 4.33 -3.06 -15.13
CA ASP A 128 3.67 -2.48 -16.31
C ASP A 128 3.41 -3.54 -17.38
N ARG A 129 4.38 -4.44 -17.60
CA ARG A 129 4.20 -5.59 -18.51
C ARG A 129 3.06 -6.50 -18.07
N ARG A 130 2.94 -6.79 -16.77
CA ARG A 130 1.85 -7.64 -16.24
C ARG A 130 0.50 -6.95 -16.36
N GLU A 131 0.42 -5.68 -15.98
CA GLU A 131 -0.81 -4.89 -16.08
C GLU A 131 -1.29 -4.81 -17.53
N LYS A 132 -0.38 -4.64 -18.50
CA LYS A 132 -0.71 -4.67 -19.92
C LYS A 132 -1.31 -6.01 -20.35
N ILE A 133 -0.69 -7.13 -19.97
CA ILE A 133 -1.20 -8.48 -20.29
C ILE A 133 -2.59 -8.70 -19.68
N ASP A 134 -2.78 -8.31 -18.42
CA ASP A 134 -4.04 -8.48 -17.70
C ASP A 134 -5.16 -7.63 -18.32
N GLN A 135 -4.85 -6.39 -18.69
CA GLN A 135 -5.80 -5.49 -19.36
C GLN A 135 -6.14 -6.00 -20.76
N ASP A 136 -5.16 -6.37 -21.57
CA ASP A 136 -5.39 -6.90 -22.92
C ASP A 136 -6.30 -8.13 -22.89
N ALA A 137 -6.11 -9.02 -21.91
CA ALA A 137 -6.93 -10.21 -21.73
C ALA A 137 -8.37 -9.87 -21.35
N LEU A 138 -8.56 -8.93 -20.42
CA LEU A 138 -9.89 -8.44 -20.03
C LEU A 138 -10.60 -7.70 -21.17
N GLU A 139 -9.86 -6.91 -21.95
CA GLU A 139 -10.41 -6.21 -23.11
C GLU A 139 -10.85 -7.17 -24.20
N ARG A 140 -10.06 -8.21 -24.52
CA ARG A 140 -10.46 -9.25 -25.48
C ARG A 140 -11.75 -9.93 -25.06
N ALA A 141 -11.83 -10.37 -23.80
CA ALA A 141 -13.05 -10.99 -23.28
C ALA A 141 -14.26 -10.05 -23.31
N ALA A 142 -14.06 -8.76 -22.98
CA ALA A 142 -15.13 -7.77 -23.02
C ALA A 142 -15.59 -7.50 -24.46
N ARG A 143 -14.69 -7.50 -25.45
CA ARG A 143 -15.02 -7.36 -26.87
C ARG A 143 -15.82 -8.57 -27.37
N GLU A 144 -15.36 -9.78 -27.10
CA GLU A 144 -16.07 -11.01 -27.46
C GLU A 144 -17.49 -11.06 -26.85
N GLU A 145 -17.65 -10.68 -25.58
CA GLU A 145 -18.98 -10.66 -24.96
C GLU A 145 -19.87 -9.56 -25.55
N LYS A 146 -19.29 -8.43 -25.95
CA LYS A 146 -20.02 -7.37 -26.66
C LYS A 146 -20.51 -7.85 -28.03
N GLU A 147 -19.72 -8.63 -28.75
CA GLU A 147 -20.10 -9.22 -30.04
C GLU A 147 -21.18 -10.27 -29.89
N LYS A 148 -21.05 -11.19 -28.92
CA LYS A 148 -22.10 -12.18 -28.61
C LYS A 148 -23.41 -11.50 -28.26
N ARG A 149 -23.35 -10.37 -27.53
CA ARG A 149 -24.53 -9.57 -27.20
C ARG A 149 -25.17 -8.93 -28.42
N LYS A 150 -24.36 -8.41 -29.36
CA LYS A 150 -24.87 -7.90 -30.64
C LYS A 150 -25.55 -9.01 -31.46
N ALA A 151 -25.06 -10.25 -31.37
CA ALA A 151 -25.67 -11.42 -31.99
C ALA A 151 -26.94 -11.92 -31.26
N GLY A 152 -27.43 -11.20 -30.25
CA GLY A 152 -28.68 -11.52 -29.53
C GLY A 152 -28.50 -12.29 -28.23
N LYS A 153 -27.27 -12.60 -27.80
CA LYS A 153 -27.03 -13.16 -26.46
C LYS A 153 -27.40 -12.12 -25.39
N GLY A 154 -28.06 -12.54 -24.31
CA GLY A 154 -28.39 -11.68 -23.17
C GLY A 154 -27.13 -11.10 -22.47
N SER A 155 -27.33 -10.10 -21.60
CA SER A 155 -26.24 -9.52 -20.82
C SER A 155 -25.63 -10.54 -19.87
N TRP A 156 -24.38 -10.93 -20.10
CA TRP A 156 -23.64 -11.83 -19.24
C TRP A 156 -22.41 -11.12 -18.64
N PHE A 157 -22.13 -11.40 -17.36
CA PHE A 157 -21.00 -10.84 -16.64
C PHE A 157 -20.12 -11.96 -16.07
N MET A 158 -18.81 -11.81 -16.21
CA MET A 158 -17.87 -12.86 -15.82
C MET A 158 -17.77 -13.03 -14.31
N LYS A 159 -17.90 -14.28 -13.84
CA LYS A 159 -17.68 -14.64 -12.44
C LYS A 159 -16.24 -14.32 -12.04
N LYS A 160 -16.02 -14.09 -10.73
CA LYS A 160 -14.69 -13.78 -10.19
C LYS A 160 -13.70 -14.94 -10.38
N SER A 161 -14.17 -16.19 -10.35
CA SER A 161 -13.38 -17.40 -10.66
C SER A 161 -12.86 -17.35 -12.09
N ASP A 162 -13.77 -17.16 -13.04
CA ASP A 162 -13.49 -17.24 -14.47
C ASP A 162 -12.58 -16.10 -14.91
N LYS A 163 -12.73 -14.91 -14.31
CA LYS A 163 -11.78 -13.79 -14.49
C LYS A 163 -10.37 -14.18 -14.06
N LYS A 164 -10.20 -14.85 -12.92
CA LYS A 164 -8.87 -15.29 -12.45
C LYS A 164 -8.27 -16.35 -13.37
N GLU A 165 -9.08 -17.29 -13.85
CA GLU A 165 -8.64 -18.30 -14.82
C GLU A 165 -8.19 -17.67 -16.13
N LEU A 166 -8.95 -16.70 -16.63
CA LEU A 166 -8.61 -15.95 -17.83
C LEU A 166 -7.27 -15.22 -17.69
N LEU A 167 -7.07 -14.49 -16.59
CA LEU A 167 -5.80 -13.82 -16.31
C LEU A 167 -4.64 -14.82 -16.16
N LEU A 168 -4.89 -15.97 -15.53
CA LEU A 168 -3.88 -17.01 -15.38
C LEU A 168 -3.48 -17.60 -16.73
N LYS A 169 -4.44 -17.88 -17.61
CA LYS A 169 -4.19 -18.33 -18.99
C LYS A 169 -3.37 -17.29 -19.75
N ALA A 170 -3.82 -16.03 -19.78
CA ALA A 170 -3.10 -14.94 -20.45
C ALA A 170 -1.65 -14.77 -19.95
N LYS A 171 -1.42 -14.92 -18.64
CA LYS A 171 -0.07 -14.88 -18.06
C LYS A 171 0.81 -16.02 -18.57
N PHE A 172 0.29 -17.24 -18.66
CA PHE A 172 1.05 -18.38 -19.17
C PHE A 172 1.24 -18.31 -20.68
N ASP A 173 0.26 -17.80 -21.42
CA ASP A 173 0.37 -17.57 -22.87
C ASP A 173 1.45 -16.52 -23.17
N ALA A 174 1.50 -15.42 -22.41
CA ALA A 174 2.56 -14.42 -22.53
C ALA A 174 3.95 -14.96 -22.13
N LEU A 175 3.99 -15.90 -21.18
CA LEU A 175 5.23 -16.60 -20.81
C LEU A 175 5.66 -17.57 -21.91
N ALA A 176 4.71 -18.28 -22.53
CA ALA A 176 4.96 -19.16 -23.67
C ALA A 176 5.45 -18.37 -24.88
N ALA A 177 4.85 -17.21 -25.16
CA ALA A 177 5.26 -16.33 -26.26
C ALA A 177 6.69 -15.79 -26.10
N SER A 178 7.14 -15.54 -24.86
CA SER A 178 8.46 -14.95 -24.60
C SER A 178 9.57 -15.95 -24.28
N GLY A 179 9.24 -17.13 -23.73
CA GLY A 179 10.23 -18.13 -23.29
C GLY A 179 9.89 -19.57 -23.72
N GLY A 180 8.89 -19.75 -24.57
CA GLY A 180 8.43 -21.05 -25.04
C GLY A 180 7.76 -21.91 -23.97
N GLN A 181 7.41 -23.14 -24.35
CA GLN A 181 6.80 -24.12 -23.46
C GLN A 181 7.75 -24.55 -22.31
N ALA A 182 9.06 -24.51 -22.53
CA ALA A 182 10.05 -24.82 -21.50
C ALA A 182 10.00 -23.81 -20.32
N ALA A 183 9.83 -22.52 -20.60
CA ALA A 183 9.70 -21.51 -19.55
C ALA A 183 8.41 -21.71 -18.73
N VAL A 184 7.32 -22.10 -19.39
CA VAL A 184 6.04 -22.44 -18.73
C VAL A 184 6.20 -23.65 -17.81
N ARG A 185 6.76 -24.75 -18.30
CA ARG A 185 7.03 -25.97 -17.50
C ARG A 185 7.88 -25.63 -16.28
N LYS A 186 8.99 -24.89 -16.48
CA LYS A 186 9.86 -24.43 -15.39
C LYS A 186 9.14 -23.55 -14.37
N ALA A 187 8.19 -22.71 -14.79
CA ALA A 187 7.39 -21.89 -13.89
C ALA A 187 6.40 -22.75 -13.07
N ILE A 188 5.79 -23.75 -13.69
CA ILE A 188 4.88 -24.71 -13.04
C ILE A 188 5.66 -25.56 -12.03
N GLU A 189 6.80 -26.14 -12.41
CA GLU A 189 7.68 -26.92 -11.53
C GLU A 189 8.12 -26.10 -10.31
N LYS A 190 8.53 -24.84 -10.51
CA LYS A 190 8.88 -23.94 -9.40
C LYS A 190 7.70 -23.70 -8.45
N LYS A 191 6.47 -23.61 -8.97
CA LYS A 191 5.26 -23.45 -8.16
C LYS A 191 4.95 -24.73 -7.38
N GLN A 192 4.96 -25.88 -8.04
CA GLN A 192 4.77 -27.19 -7.42
C GLN A 192 5.81 -27.48 -6.33
N LYS A 193 7.09 -27.15 -6.58
CA LYS A 193 8.15 -27.28 -5.56
C LYS A 193 7.89 -26.40 -4.34
N LYS A 194 7.43 -25.16 -4.53
CA LYS A 194 7.08 -24.27 -3.41
C LYS A 194 5.85 -24.76 -2.65
N GLU A 195 4.85 -25.28 -3.35
CA GLU A 195 3.63 -25.83 -2.74
C GLU A 195 3.93 -27.09 -1.93
N SER A 196 4.68 -28.04 -2.50
CA SER A 196 5.10 -29.25 -1.78
C SER A 196 5.97 -28.94 -0.56
N GLN A 197 6.86 -27.94 -0.62
CA GLN A 197 7.63 -27.49 0.54
C GLN A 197 6.73 -26.85 1.61
N LYS A 198 5.74 -26.04 1.21
CA LYS A 198 4.76 -25.47 2.15
C LYS A 198 3.90 -26.55 2.78
N GLU A 199 3.49 -27.54 2.02
CA GLU A 199 2.72 -28.68 2.50
C GLU A 199 3.53 -29.49 3.51
N LYS A 200 4.79 -29.85 3.18
CA LYS A 200 5.71 -30.50 4.11
C LYS A 200 5.89 -29.72 5.42
N LYS A 201 5.98 -28.39 5.35
CA LYS A 201 6.08 -27.52 6.54
C LYS A 201 4.76 -27.39 7.32
N ARG A 202 3.61 -27.55 6.65
CA ARG A 202 2.27 -27.49 7.25
C ARG A 202 1.84 -28.81 7.89
N ARG A 203 2.52 -29.91 7.57
CA ARG A 203 2.25 -31.22 8.20
C ARG A 203 2.61 -31.15 9.70
N PRO A 204 1.67 -31.50 10.60
CA PRO A 204 1.92 -31.49 12.04
C PRO A 204 2.90 -32.59 12.49
N PHE A 205 3.04 -33.65 11.69
CA PHE A 205 3.93 -34.78 11.97
C PHE A 205 5.04 -34.89 10.93
N ALA A 206 6.22 -35.31 11.37
CA ALA A 206 7.33 -35.63 10.47
C ALA A 206 6.92 -36.78 9.53
N PRO A 207 7.34 -36.75 8.25
CA PRO A 207 7.05 -37.85 7.33
C PRO A 207 7.57 -39.18 7.91
N GLY A 208 6.67 -40.12 8.17
CA GLY A 208 6.99 -41.44 8.75
C GLY A 208 6.59 -41.65 10.22
N GLN A 209 6.08 -40.64 10.93
CA GLN A 209 5.55 -40.83 12.28
C GLN A 209 4.07 -41.25 12.22
N PRO A 210 3.66 -42.39 12.80
CA PRO A 210 2.25 -42.77 12.83
C PRO A 210 1.43 -41.76 13.64
N ALA A 211 0.24 -41.41 13.14
CA ALA A 211 -0.75 -40.60 13.84
C ALA A 211 -1.27 -41.38 15.05
N GLY A 212 -0.52 -41.34 16.15
CA GLY A 212 -0.85 -42.10 17.37
C GLY A 212 0.29 -42.25 18.38
N ALA A 213 1.54 -42.00 18.01
CA ALA A 213 2.68 -42.07 18.92
C ALA A 213 3.25 -40.68 19.22
N GLY A 214 2.66 -39.95 20.16
CA GLY A 214 3.08 -38.58 20.46
C GLY A 214 2.53 -38.00 21.75
N GLY A 215 2.53 -38.77 22.83
CA GLY A 215 2.48 -38.19 24.18
C GLY A 215 3.82 -37.51 24.49
N GLY A 216 3.79 -36.19 24.72
CA GLY A 216 4.78 -35.49 25.54
C GLY A 216 5.97 -34.82 24.82
N ALA A 217 5.82 -33.51 24.60
CA ALA A 217 6.73 -32.43 25.02
C ALA A 217 7.06 -31.41 23.90
N PRO A 218 6.67 -30.13 24.05
CA PRO A 218 7.08 -29.07 23.12
C PRO A 218 8.56 -28.73 23.37
N ARG A 219 9.42 -28.96 22.38
CA ARG A 219 10.80 -28.46 22.41
C ARG A 219 10.79 -26.93 22.38
N LYS A 220 10.82 -26.31 23.56
CA LYS A 220 11.12 -24.88 23.72
C LYS A 220 12.50 -24.62 23.10
N ARG A 221 12.56 -23.67 22.17
CA ARG A 221 13.81 -23.10 21.68
C ARG A 221 14.42 -22.29 22.82
N ALA A 222 15.49 -22.80 23.44
CA ALA A 222 16.26 -22.04 24.41
C ALA A 222 17.01 -20.91 23.68
N HIS A 223 16.62 -19.67 23.98
CA HIS A 223 17.38 -18.48 23.65
C HIS A 223 18.50 -18.30 24.70
N GLY A 224 19.75 -18.30 24.23
CA GLY A 224 20.90 -17.54 24.76
C GLY A 224 21.28 -17.64 26.24
N ALA A 225 22.41 -18.31 26.50
CA ALA A 225 23.38 -17.89 27.50
C ALA A 225 24.81 -18.31 27.05
N PRO A 226 25.86 -17.50 27.31
CA PRO A 226 27.19 -17.68 26.74
C PRO A 226 28.13 -18.47 27.66
N GLY A 227 29.15 -19.10 27.06
CA GLY A 227 30.36 -19.56 27.76
C GLY A 227 30.52 -21.08 27.83
N GLY A 228 31.69 -21.56 27.39
CA GLY A 228 32.12 -22.93 27.62
C GLY A 228 32.97 -23.50 26.48
N ASP A 229 34.28 -23.32 26.62
CA ASP A 229 35.37 -23.88 25.83
C ASP A 229 35.26 -25.41 25.61
N GLY A 230 35.75 -25.90 24.48
CA GLY A 230 35.71 -27.32 24.14
C GLY A 230 36.05 -27.60 22.68
N GLY A 231 37.36 -27.65 22.40
CA GLY A 231 37.92 -27.77 21.06
C GLY A 231 37.48 -29.00 20.25
N ARG A 232 37.46 -28.83 18.93
CA ARG A 232 37.66 -29.93 17.98
C ARG A 232 38.37 -29.43 16.73
N SER A 233 39.65 -29.77 16.68
CA SER A 233 40.55 -29.69 15.54
C SER A 233 39.99 -30.43 14.32
N GLY A 234 40.01 -29.79 13.17
CA GLY A 234 39.66 -30.40 11.88
C GLY A 234 40.37 -29.72 10.72
N LYS A 235 41.71 -29.82 10.68
CA LYS A 235 42.53 -29.44 9.52
C LYS A 235 42.09 -30.27 8.30
N ARG A 236 41.46 -29.63 7.32
CA ARG A 236 41.38 -30.16 5.95
C ARG A 236 42.56 -29.62 5.15
N ARG A 237 43.61 -30.44 5.05
CA ARG A 237 44.64 -30.30 4.02
C ARG A 237 44.00 -30.54 2.66
N ARG A 238 44.22 -29.61 1.73
CA ARG A 238 43.97 -29.79 0.30
C ARG A 238 45.27 -30.35 -0.29
N VAL A 239 45.19 -31.48 -0.99
CA VAL A 239 46.28 -32.10 -1.73
C VAL A 239 46.04 -31.83 -3.21
N GLY A 240 47.10 -31.50 -3.94
CA GLY A 240 47.27 -31.67 -5.39
C GLY A 240 46.24 -30.99 -6.27
#